data_AF-A0A945WVG7-F1
#
_entry.id   AF-A0A945WVG7-F1
#
_cell.length_a   1.000
_cell.length_b   1.000
_cell.length_c   1.000
_cell.angle_alpha   90.00
_cell.angle_beta   90.00
_cell.angle_gamma   90.00
#
_symmetry.space_group_name_H-M   'P 1'
#
loop_
_entity.id
_entity.type
_entity.pdbx_description
1 polymer ?
#
loop_
_entity_poly.entity_id
_entity_poly.type
_entity_poly.pdbx_seq_one_letter_code
_entity_poly.pdbx_strand_id
1 'polypeptide(L)'
;MVSDIPNTLRESDPGQIWLKEYPIQYGGCRFNARMTIIRLSDGRLMIHSPSPIDAVTKTEIEALGPVAFIIAQGNFHYLNVISAQDVFPDAQTHICPGVEKKDPKTKPPEAIPI
;
A
#
# COMPACT_ATOMS: atom_id res chain seq x y z
N MET A 1 -21.50 -8.01 -3.45
CA MET A 1 -21.39 -9.00 -2.37
C MET A 1 -20.01 -8.78 -1.75
N VAL A 2 -19.94 -8.24 -0.54
CA VAL A 2 -18.66 -8.13 0.18
C VAL A 2 -18.39 -9.54 0.71
N SER A 3 -17.46 -10.26 0.10
CA SER A 3 -16.98 -11.54 0.63
C SER A 3 -16.28 -11.32 1.97
N ASP A 4 -16.29 -12.32 2.84
CA ASP A 4 -15.39 -12.41 4.00
C ASP A 4 -13.95 -12.51 3.48
N ILE A 5 -13.34 -11.38 3.20
CA ILE A 5 -11.95 -11.31 2.76
C ILE A 5 -11.07 -11.53 4.00
N PRO A 6 -10.18 -12.53 3.99
CA PRO A 6 -9.20 -12.69 5.05
C PRO A 6 -8.36 -11.41 5.21
N ASN A 7 -8.23 -10.93 6.44
CA ASN A 7 -7.38 -9.78 6.76
C ASN A 7 -5.89 -10.20 6.87
N THR A 8 -5.39 -10.89 5.85
CA THR A 8 -4.02 -11.43 5.82
C THR A 8 -3.41 -11.29 4.42
N LEU A 9 -2.08 -11.27 4.35
CA LEU A 9 -1.35 -11.36 3.09
C LEU A 9 -1.53 -12.74 2.45
N ARG A 10 -1.96 -12.78 1.18
CA ARG A 10 -1.96 -13.99 0.36
C ARG A 10 -0.79 -13.94 -0.62
N GLU A 11 0.07 -14.95 -0.57
CA GLU A 11 1.10 -15.14 -1.58
C GLU A 11 0.48 -15.47 -2.94
N SER A 12 0.94 -14.76 -3.98
CA SER A 12 0.49 -14.94 -5.36
C SER A 12 1.60 -15.39 -6.29
N ASP A 13 2.84 -15.00 -6.00
CA ASP A 13 4.05 -15.53 -6.64
C ASP A 13 5.04 -15.87 -5.51
N PRO A 14 5.44 -17.14 -5.35
CA PRO A 14 6.24 -17.59 -4.22
C PRO A 14 7.49 -16.75 -3.97
N GLY A 15 7.59 -16.19 -2.77
CA GLY A 15 8.72 -15.37 -2.35
C GLY A 15 8.82 -13.99 -3.01
N GLN A 16 7.88 -13.63 -3.88
CA GLN A 16 8.03 -12.48 -4.79
C GLN A 16 6.86 -11.50 -4.76
N ILE A 17 5.61 -11.99 -4.71
CA ILE A 17 4.41 -11.14 -4.74
C ILE A 17 3.37 -11.61 -3.73
N TRP A 18 2.89 -10.67 -2.90
CA TRP A 18 1.79 -10.88 -1.96
C TRP A 18 0.67 -9.86 -2.17
N LEU A 19 -0.55 -10.29 -1.94
CA LEU A 19 -1.75 -9.50 -2.16
C LEU A 19 -2.57 -9.44 -0.87
N LYS A 20 -3.11 -8.26 -0.55
CA LYS A 20 -4.12 -8.08 0.49
C LYS A 20 -5.31 -7.35 -0.08
N GLU A 21 -6.49 -7.94 0.03
CA GLU A 21 -7.73 -7.30 -0.37
C GLU A 21 -8.39 -6.59 0.82
N TYR A 22 -9.12 -5.51 0.55
CA TYR A 22 -9.82 -4.76 1.58
C TYR A 22 -11.06 -4.06 1.00
N PRO A 23 -12.13 -3.91 1.78
CA PRO A 23 -13.35 -3.25 1.31
C PRO A 23 -13.15 -1.73 1.20
N ILE A 24 -13.70 -1.14 0.14
CA ILE A 24 -13.85 0.31 -0.02
C ILE A 24 -15.33 0.64 -0.21
N GLN A 25 -15.77 1.73 0.44
CA GLN A 25 -17.03 2.39 0.15
C GLN A 25 -16.75 3.78 -0.40
N TYR A 26 -17.13 4.03 -1.65
CA TYR A 26 -16.90 5.30 -2.31
C TYR A 26 -18.02 5.60 -3.31
N GLY A 27 -18.53 6.84 -3.31
CA GLY A 27 -19.53 7.29 -4.29
C GLY A 27 -20.83 6.46 -4.31
N GLY A 28 -21.21 5.85 -3.18
CA GLY A 28 -22.38 4.96 -3.10
C GLY A 28 -22.12 3.52 -3.56
N CYS A 29 -20.93 3.22 -4.08
CA CYS A 29 -20.52 1.87 -4.48
C CYS A 29 -19.71 1.18 -3.37
N ARG A 30 -19.88 -0.14 -3.27
CA ARG A 30 -19.08 -1.03 -2.42
C ARG A 30 -18.34 -2.03 -3.28
N PHE A 31 -17.02 -2.05 -3.19
CA PHE A 31 -16.15 -2.95 -3.94
C PHE A 31 -14.88 -3.23 -3.14
N ASN A 32 -14.12 -4.25 -3.57
CA ASN A 32 -12.86 -4.62 -2.94
C ASN A 32 -11.70 -4.00 -3.71
N ALA A 33 -10.80 -3.35 -2.99
CA ALA A 33 -9.51 -2.91 -3.50
C ALA A 33 -8.40 -3.89 -3.07
N ARG A 34 -7.20 -3.67 -3.58
CA ARG A 34 -6.05 -4.53 -3.32
C ARG A 34 -4.79 -3.72 -3.08
N MET A 35 -4.05 -4.11 -2.05
CA MET A 35 -2.66 -3.78 -1.84
C MET A 35 -1.79 -4.92 -2.35
N THR A 36 -0.69 -4.57 -3.02
CA THR A 36 0.28 -5.52 -3.55
C THR A 36 1.64 -5.22 -2.94
N ILE A 37 2.31 -6.26 -2.44
CA ILE A 37 3.69 -6.19 -1.94
C ILE A 37 4.56 -6.94 -2.93
N ILE A 38 5.65 -6.29 -3.35
CA ILE A 38 6.58 -6.83 -4.34
C ILE A 38 7.97 -6.82 -3.73
N ARG A 39 8.66 -7.97 -3.76
CA ARG A 39 10.07 -8.05 -3.40
C ARG A 39 10.94 -7.50 -4.52
N LEU A 40 11.90 -6.66 -4.20
CA LEU A 40 12.88 -6.14 -5.16
C LEU A 40 14.11 -7.06 -5.24
N SER A 41 14.94 -6.85 -6.26
CA SER A 41 16.16 -7.66 -6.46
C SER A 41 17.16 -7.58 -5.30
N ASP A 42 17.11 -6.50 -4.51
CA ASP A 42 17.94 -6.31 -3.31
C ASP A 42 17.29 -6.85 -2.02
N GLY A 43 16.14 -7.53 -2.14
CA GLY A 43 15.42 -8.14 -1.03
C GLY A 43 14.48 -7.20 -0.26
N ARG A 44 14.54 -5.87 -0.50
CA ARG A 44 13.60 -4.90 0.09
C ARG A 44 12.21 -5.02 -0.56
N LEU A 45 11.22 -4.38 0.05
CA LEU A 45 9.82 -4.46 -0.38
C LEU A 45 9.33 -3.13 -0.96
N MET A 46 8.46 -3.23 -1.96
CA MET A 46 7.64 -2.15 -2.46
C MET A 46 6.17 -2.43 -2.12
N ILE A 47 5.50 -1.47 -1.49
CA ILE A 47 4.06 -1.48 -1.27
C ILE A 47 3.41 -0.69 -2.40
N HIS A 48 2.46 -1.32 -3.08
CA HIS A 48 1.71 -0.73 -4.17
C HIS A 48 0.22 -0.68 -3.81
N SER A 49 -0.40 0.50 -4.00
CA SER A 49 -1.83 0.73 -3.71
C SER A 49 -2.19 0.36 -2.26
N PRO A 50 -1.64 1.08 -1.26
CA PRO A 50 -1.71 0.68 0.14
C PRO A 50 -3.16 0.49 0.64
N SER A 51 -3.32 -0.49 1.52
CA SER A 51 -4.54 -0.71 2.32
C SER A 51 -4.37 -0.06 3.70
N PRO A 52 -5.42 -0.05 4.54
CA PRO A 52 -5.19 0.11 5.98
C PRO A 52 -4.19 -0.95 6.47
N ILE A 53 -3.17 -0.51 7.19
CA ILE A 53 -2.14 -1.37 7.78
C ILE A 53 -2.33 -1.34 9.30
N ASP A 54 -2.93 -2.41 9.81
CA ASP A 54 -3.04 -2.68 11.25
C ASP A 54 -1.79 -3.41 11.79
N ALA A 55 -1.77 -3.72 13.07
CA ALA A 55 -0.62 -4.38 13.72
C ALA A 55 -0.33 -5.78 13.13
N VAL A 56 -1.36 -6.52 12.73
CA VAL A 56 -1.21 -7.86 12.14
C VAL A 56 -0.56 -7.75 10.76
N THR A 57 -1.11 -6.87 9.92
CA THR A 57 -0.60 -6.61 8.57
C THR A 57 0.82 -6.05 8.61
N LYS A 58 1.10 -5.16 9.55
CA LYS A 58 2.46 -4.64 9.78
C LYS A 58 3.43 -5.80 10.04
N THR A 59 3.08 -6.67 10.98
CA THR A 59 3.92 -7.82 11.37
C THR A 59 4.14 -8.77 10.18
N GLU A 60 3.10 -9.05 9.41
CA GLU A 60 3.21 -9.86 8.18
C GLU A 60 4.16 -9.22 7.16
N ILE A 61 4.07 -7.90 6.94
CA ILE A 61 4.95 -7.18 6.01
C ILE A 61 6.40 -7.18 6.50
N GLU A 62 6.64 -6.87 7.78
CA GLU A 62 8.00 -6.83 8.36
C GLU A 62 8.68 -8.19 8.32
N ALA A 63 7.91 -9.29 8.44
CA ALA A 63 8.43 -10.65 8.30
C ALA A 63 8.90 -10.97 6.87
N LEU A 64 8.37 -10.27 5.85
CA LEU A 64 8.81 -10.44 4.46
C LEU A 64 10.12 -9.70 4.16
N GLY A 65 10.38 -8.57 4.83
CA GLY A 65 11.57 -7.74 4.64
C GLY A 65 11.33 -6.24 4.88
N PRO A 66 12.38 -5.40 4.80
CA PRO A 66 12.25 -3.96 5.00
C PRO A 66 11.52 -3.28 3.82
N VAL A 67 10.60 -2.37 4.12
CA VAL A 67 9.87 -1.59 3.12
C VAL A 67 10.72 -0.40 2.65
N ALA A 68 11.01 -0.36 1.35
CA ALA A 68 11.78 0.72 0.74
C ALA A 68 10.89 1.77 0.07
N PHE A 69 9.78 1.34 -0.52
CA PHE A 69 8.95 2.21 -1.36
C PHE A 69 7.46 2.03 -1.08
N ILE A 70 6.71 3.14 -1.08
CA ILE A 70 5.25 3.18 -1.07
C ILE A 70 4.81 3.87 -2.35
N ILE A 71 4.03 3.18 -3.19
CA ILE A 71 3.54 3.69 -4.46
C ILE A 71 2.02 3.76 -4.42
N ALA A 72 1.45 4.95 -4.63
CA ALA A 72 0.01 5.13 -4.74
C ALA A 72 -0.40 5.90 -6.00
N GLN A 73 -1.24 5.25 -6.79
CA GLN A 73 -1.72 5.76 -8.08
C GLN A 73 -2.97 6.64 -7.89
N GLY A 74 -2.89 7.94 -8.08
CA GLY A 74 -4.03 8.84 -8.32
C GLY A 74 -5.26 8.77 -7.36
N ASN A 75 -6.39 9.24 -7.88
CA ASN A 75 -7.56 9.78 -7.16
C ASN A 75 -8.26 8.91 -6.09
N PHE A 76 -7.92 7.63 -5.94
CA PHE A 76 -8.59 6.72 -4.98
C PHE A 76 -7.61 5.99 -4.06
N HIS A 77 -6.36 5.81 -4.49
CA HIS A 77 -5.37 5.01 -3.76
C HIS A 77 -4.58 5.81 -2.71
N TYR A 78 -4.86 7.11 -2.56
CA TYR A 78 -4.23 7.94 -1.53
C TYR A 78 -4.83 7.78 -0.13
N LEU A 79 -6.04 7.21 -0.01
CA LEU A 79 -6.79 7.12 1.25
C LEU A 79 -6.00 6.43 2.36
N ASN A 80 -5.12 5.48 2.00
CA ASN A 80 -4.31 4.73 2.96
C ASN A 80 -2.81 4.99 2.82
N VAL A 81 -2.40 5.99 2.01
CA VAL A 81 -0.98 6.35 1.91
C VAL A 81 -0.45 6.81 3.25
N ILE A 82 -1.24 7.60 3.99
CA ILE A 82 -0.87 8.04 5.33
C ILE A 82 -0.70 6.84 6.27
N SER A 83 -1.61 5.86 6.23
CA SER A 83 -1.47 4.63 7.03
C SER A 83 -0.16 3.90 6.74
N ALA A 84 0.26 3.83 5.48
CA ALA A 84 1.54 3.23 5.12
C ALA A 84 2.75 4.09 5.55
N GLN A 85 2.65 5.42 5.42
CA GLN A 85 3.71 6.35 5.84
C GLN A 85 3.92 6.38 7.35
N ASP A 86 2.84 6.29 8.13
CA ASP A 86 2.90 6.26 9.59
C ASP A 86 3.54 4.95 10.09
N VAL A 87 3.26 3.84 9.40
CA VAL A 87 3.80 2.52 9.77
C VAL A 87 5.24 2.33 9.28
N PHE A 88 5.56 2.83 8.08
CA PHE A 88 6.87 2.70 7.43
C PHE A 88 7.45 4.09 7.09
N PRO A 89 7.86 4.89 8.10
CA PRO A 89 8.25 6.28 7.90
C PRO A 89 9.52 6.47 7.07
N ASP A 90 10.40 5.47 7.05
CA ASP A 90 11.66 5.47 6.30
C ASP A 90 11.48 5.08 4.81
N ALA A 91 10.29 4.61 4.43
CA ALA A 91 10.00 4.25 3.05
C ALA A 91 9.77 5.51 2.20
N GLN A 92 10.43 5.55 1.05
CA GLN A 92 10.25 6.60 0.05
C GLN A 92 8.84 6.50 -0.54
N THR A 93 8.09 7.61 -0.56
CA THR A 93 6.72 7.62 -1.08
C THR A 93 6.66 8.26 -2.47
N HIS A 94 6.09 7.53 -3.43
CA HIS A 94 5.76 8.02 -4.76
C HIS A 94 4.24 8.07 -4.94
N ILE A 95 3.71 9.27 -5.09
CA ILE A 95 2.29 9.52 -5.38
C ILE A 95 2.15 10.27 -6.71
N CYS A 96 1.00 10.12 -7.38
CA CYS A 96 0.74 10.91 -8.58
C CYS A 96 0.74 12.42 -8.26
N PRO A 97 1.33 13.28 -9.10
CA PRO A 97 1.27 14.72 -8.93
C PRO A 97 -0.16 15.23 -8.79
N GLY A 98 -0.39 16.16 -7.86
CA GLY A 98 -1.71 16.73 -7.56
C GLY A 98 -2.49 15.99 -6.47
N VAL A 99 -2.02 14.83 -5.99
CA VAL A 99 -2.60 14.14 -4.82
C VAL A 99 -2.24 14.88 -3.53
N GLU A 100 -1.04 15.44 -3.42
CA GLU A 100 -0.58 16.25 -2.29
C GLU A 100 -1.47 17.48 -2.04
N LYS A 101 -2.14 17.97 -3.09
CA LYS A 101 -3.08 19.11 -3.00
C LYS A 101 -4.43 18.72 -2.41
N LYS A 102 -4.74 17.42 -2.32
CA LYS A 102 -6.03 16.90 -1.83
C LYS A 102 -5.99 16.56 -0.33
N ASP A 103 -4.81 16.23 0.20
CA ASP A 103 -4.60 16.02 1.62
C ASP A 103 -3.24 16.58 2.06
N PRO A 104 -3.21 17.71 2.81
CA PRO A 104 -1.97 18.35 3.28
C PRO A 104 -1.09 17.47 4.17
N LYS A 105 -1.60 16.36 4.71
CA LYS A 105 -0.86 15.46 5.61
C LYS A 105 -0.02 14.43 4.87
N THR A 106 -0.25 14.23 3.58
CA THR A 106 0.55 13.29 2.76
C THR A 106 1.97 13.84 2.56
N LYS A 107 3.00 13.01 2.75
CA LYS A 107 4.36 13.43 2.34
C LYS A 107 4.34 13.69 0.81
N PRO A 108 5.04 14.74 0.34
CA PRO A 108 5.10 15.04 -1.09
C PRO A 108 5.73 13.86 -1.84
N PRO A 109 5.35 13.66 -3.12
CA PRO A 109 5.97 12.62 -3.93
C PRO A 109 7.46 12.89 -4.06
N GLU A 110 8.28 11.87 -3.79
CA GLU A 110 9.67 11.90 -4.24
C GLU A 110 9.75 11.50 -5.72
N ALA A 111 10.75 12.02 -6.43
CA ALA A 111 10.97 11.65 -7.82
C ALA A 111 11.25 10.15 -7.92
N ILE A 112 10.57 9.46 -8.85
CA ILE A 112 10.91 8.06 -9.15
C ILE A 112 12.31 8.07 -9.76
N PRO A 113 13.29 7.35 -9.18
CA PRO A 113 14.56 7.14 -9.85
C PRO A 113 14.29 6.28 -11.09
N ILE A 114 14.32 6.91 -12.26
CA ILE A 114 14.31 6.28 -13.58
C ILE A 114 15.73 5.93 -14.02
#